data_AF-A0A1J5GSJ6-F1
#
_entry.id   AF-A0A1J5GSJ6-F1
#
_cell.length_a   1.000
_cell.length_b   1.000
_cell.length_c   1.000
_cell.angle_alpha   90.00
_cell.angle_beta   90.00
_cell.angle_gamma   90.00
#
_symmetry.space_group_name_H-M   'P 1'
#
loop_
_entity.id
_entity.type
_entity.pdbx_description
1 polymer ?
#
loop_
_entity_poly.entity_id
_entity_poly.type
_entity_poly.pdbx_seq_one_letter_code
_entity_poly.pdbx_strand_id
1 'polypeptide(L)'
;MIPLKYENNQKKIEAMSAAFLERFMIGFLIPNVELGIHPALTGLLLGAGLSLPSAIITRAYAPIIGIGIVGSAIIGFIVKAVLL
;
A
#
# COMPACT_ATOMS: atom_id res chain seq x y z
N MET A 1 4.32 14.83 -5.27
CA MET A 1 5.26 13.76 -5.66
C MET A 1 6.66 14.20 -5.24
N ILE A 2 7.34 13.44 -4.37
CA ILE A 2 8.74 13.71 -4.03
C ILE A 2 9.57 13.45 -5.29
N PRO A 3 10.43 14.37 -5.75
CA PRO A 3 11.21 14.18 -6.96
C PRO A 3 12.23 13.06 -6.75
N LEU A 4 11.94 11.90 -7.32
CA LEU A 4 12.87 10.77 -7.38
C LEU A 4 13.78 10.97 -8.60
N LYS A 5 15.10 10.98 -8.39
CA LYS A 5 16.06 10.96 -9.50
C LYS A 5 16.03 9.56 -10.11
N TYR A 6 15.71 9.48 -11.40
CA TYR A 6 15.76 8.23 -12.15
C TYR A 6 16.97 8.26 -13.08
N GLU A 7 17.78 7.20 -13.03
CA GLU A 7 18.98 7.07 -13.87
C GLU A 7 18.64 6.80 -15.34
N ASN A 8 17.55 6.08 -15.61
CA ASN A 8 17.10 5.71 -16.94
C ASN A 8 15.57 5.60 -16.99
N ASN A 9 14.98 5.78 -18.18
CA ASN A 9 13.53 5.74 -18.40
C ASN A 9 12.93 4.35 -18.07
N GLN A 10 13.69 3.27 -18.28
CA GLN A 10 13.27 1.91 -17.90
C GLN A 10 13.06 1.78 -16.37
N LYS A 11 14.04 2.20 -15.56
CA LYS A 11 13.92 2.18 -14.09
C LYS A 11 12.77 3.04 -13.57
N LYS A 12 12.46 4.15 -14.26
CA LYS A 12 11.29 4.96 -13.94
C LYS A 12 9.99 4.19 -14.17
N ILE A 13 9.85 3.52 -15.31
CA ILE A 13 8.66 2.71 -15.64
C ILE A 13 8.50 1.59 -14.60
N GLU A 14 9.56 0.84 -14.31
CA GLU A 14 9.55 -0.24 -13.31
C GLU A 14 9.12 0.26 -11.93
N ALA A 15 9.68 1.37 -11.45
CA ALA A 15 9.33 1.94 -10.16
C ALA A 15 7.87 2.41 -10.11
N MET A 16 7.38 3.04 -11.20
CA MET A 16 5.99 3.49 -11.28
C MET A 16 5.01 2.31 -11.36
N SER A 17 5.31 1.28 -12.17
CA SER A 17 4.45 0.10 -12.30
C SER A 17 4.42 -0.70 -10.99
N ALA A 18 5.58 -0.88 -10.34
CA ALA A 18 5.66 -1.56 -9.06
C ALA A 18 4.83 -0.84 -7.99
N ALA A 19 5.00 0.49 -7.88
CA ALA A 19 4.23 1.29 -6.93
C ALA A 19 2.72 1.24 -7.22
N PHE A 20 2.31 1.28 -8.49
CA PHE A 20 0.90 1.15 -8.86
C PHE A 20 0.32 -0.21 -8.48
N LEU A 21 1.00 -1.29 -8.88
CA LEU A 21 0.56 -2.66 -8.61
C LEU A 21 0.46 -2.92 -7.10
N GLU A 22 1.44 -2.46 -6.33
CA GLU A 22 1.41 -2.55 -4.88
C GLU A 22 0.16 -1.89 -4.28
N ARG A 23 -0.18 -0.66 -4.70
CA ARG A 23 -1.39 0.03 -4.19
C ARG A 23 -2.68 -0.62 -4.66
N PHE A 24 -2.73 -1.07 -5.90
CA PHE A 24 -3.86 -1.82 -6.43
C PHE A 24 -4.10 -3.11 -5.64
N MET A 25 -3.04 -3.90 -5.40
CA MET A 25 -3.14 -5.15 -4.66
C MET A 25 -3.55 -4.95 -3.20
N ILE A 26 -3.04 -3.91 -2.53
CA ILE A 26 -3.51 -3.55 -1.17
C ILE A 26 -5.02 -3.29 -1.17
N GLY A 27 -5.50 -2.43 -2.08
CA GLY A 27 -6.93 -2.09 -2.16
C GLY A 27 -7.81 -3.28 -2.54
N PHE A 28 -7.32 -4.16 -3.42
CA PHE A 28 -8.02 -5.37 -3.82
C PHE A 28 -8.08 -6.41 -2.71
N LEU A 29 -7.01 -6.60 -1.94
CA LEU A 29 -6.95 -7.65 -0.91
C LEU A 29 -7.75 -7.31 0.34
N ILE A 30 -7.79 -6.05 0.79
CA ILE A 30 -8.47 -5.66 2.04
C ILE A 30 -9.93 -6.16 2.13
N PRO A 31 -10.80 -5.99 1.13
CA PRO A 31 -12.17 -6.51 1.18
C PRO A 31 -12.28 -8.03 0.97
N ASN A 32 -11.26 -8.67 0.38
CA ASN A 32 -11.30 -10.09 0.01
C ASN A 32 -10.60 -11.01 1.03
N VAL A 33 -9.95 -10.45 2.04
CA VAL A 33 -9.23 -11.20 3.07
C VAL A 33 -9.97 -11.10 4.40
N GLU A 34 -10.46 -12.24 4.90
CA GLU A 34 -11.01 -12.35 6.24
C GLU A 34 -9.96 -12.88 7.21
N LEU A 35 -9.48 -12.02 8.11
CA LEU A 35 -8.58 -12.38 9.20
C LEU A 35 -9.30 -12.61 10.54
N GLY A 36 -10.64 -12.52 10.57
CA GLY A 36 -11.44 -12.62 11.80
C GLY A 36 -11.26 -11.44 12.77
N ILE A 37 -10.61 -10.36 12.33
CA ILE A 37 -10.40 -9.12 13.10
C ILE A 37 -11.12 -7.95 12.43
N HIS A 38 -11.16 -6.80 13.11
CA HIS A 38 -11.77 -5.58 12.59
C HIS A 38 -11.16 -5.19 11.22
N PRO A 39 -11.97 -4.89 10.17
CA PRO A 39 -11.45 -4.62 8.82
C PRO A 39 -10.43 -3.48 8.72
N ALA A 40 -10.56 -2.44 9.56
CA ALA A 40 -9.54 -1.39 9.67
C ALA A 40 -8.16 -1.91 10.16
N LEU A 41 -8.13 -2.90 11.07
CA LEU A 41 -6.89 -3.55 11.51
C LEU A 41 -6.31 -4.45 10.41
N THR A 42 -7.16 -5.19 9.68
CA THR A 42 -6.75 -5.92 8.47
C THR A 42 -6.12 -4.98 7.46
N GLY A 43 -6.75 -3.83 7.22
CA GLY A 43 -6.22 -2.75 6.39
C GLY A 43 -4.85 -2.29 6.86
N LEU A 44 -4.68 -1.94 8.13
CA LEU A 44 -3.40 -1.50 8.70
C LEU A 44 -2.29 -2.55 8.51
N LEU A 45 -2.58 -3.82 8.79
CA LEU A 45 -1.60 -4.91 8.66
C LEU A 45 -1.19 -5.15 7.21
N LEU A 46 -2.17 -5.26 6.30
CA LEU A 46 -1.90 -5.46 4.88
C LEU A 46 -1.19 -4.25 4.27
N GLY A 47 -1.63 -3.04 4.61
CA GLY A 47 -0.99 -1.80 4.17
C GLY A 47 0.45 -1.70 4.64
N ALA A 48 0.74 -1.90 5.92
CA ALA A 48 2.10 -1.84 6.44
C ALA A 48 2.99 -2.96 5.86
N GLY A 49 2.49 -4.20 5.87
CA GLY A 49 3.24 -5.38 5.44
C GLY A 49 3.56 -5.38 3.95
N LEU A 50 2.55 -5.11 3.10
CA LEU A 50 2.74 -5.07 1.65
C LEU A 50 3.54 -3.84 1.19
N SER A 51 3.60 -2.78 2.01
CA SER A 51 4.43 -1.60 1.72
C SER A 51 5.89 -1.75 2.08
N LEU A 52 6.22 -2.75 2.90
CA LEU A 52 7.56 -2.92 3.45
C LEU A 52 8.60 -3.29 2.38
N PRO A 53 8.36 -4.22 1.44
CA PRO A 53 9.33 -4.56 0.39
C PRO A 53 9.73 -3.35 -0.44
N SER A 54 8.76 -2.55 -0.90
CA SER A 54 9.01 -1.33 -1.68
C SER A 54 9.74 -0.27 -0.88
N ALA A 55 9.45 -0.14 0.43
CA ALA A 55 10.18 0.73 1.33
C ALA A 55 11.65 0.29 1.51
N ILE A 56 11.92 -1.01 1.58
CA ILE A 56 13.27 -1.58 1.68
C ILE A 56 14.06 -1.32 0.38
N ILE A 57 13.45 -1.57 -0.77
CA ILE A 57 14.10 -1.42 -2.09
C ILE A 57 14.47 0.05 -2.36
N THR A 58 13.54 0.96 -2.10
CA THR A 58 13.73 2.40 -2.39
C THR A 58 14.38 3.17 -1.25
N ARG A 59 14.57 2.55 -0.08
CA ARG A 59 15.03 3.17 1.17
C ARG A 59 14.15 4.34 1.66
N ALA A 60 12.94 4.48 1.13
CA ALA A 60 12.02 5.57 1.45
C ALA A 60 10.94 5.11 2.44
N TYR A 61 11.36 4.74 3.65
CA TYR A 61 10.48 4.12 4.67
C TYR A 61 9.31 5.02 5.09
N ALA A 62 9.61 6.23 5.58
CA ALA A 62 8.59 7.13 6.11
C ALA A 62 7.47 7.45 5.10
N PRO A 63 7.75 7.89 3.86
CA PRO A 63 6.68 8.22 2.91
C PRO A 63 5.91 6.99 2.42
N ILE A 64 6.59 5.86 2.18
CA ILE A 64 5.95 4.66 1.62
C ILE A 64 5.07 3.97 2.66
N ILE A 65 5.60 3.72 3.85
CA ILE A 65 4.84 3.08 4.92
C ILE A 65 3.75 4.01 5.44
N GLY A 66 4.04 5.31 5.62
CA GLY A 66 3.05 6.27 6.09
C GLY A 66 1.83 6.34 5.18
N ILE A 67 2.03 6.47 3.87
CA ILE A 67 0.92 6.47 2.90
C ILE A 67 0.23 5.11 2.85
N GLY A 68 1.00 4.01 2.87
CA GLY A 68 0.46 2.65 2.86
C GLY A 68 -0.51 2.39 4.01
N ILE A 69 -0.10 2.75 5.23
CA ILE A 69 -0.89 2.61 6.47
C ILE A 69 -2.14 3.50 6.44
N VAL A 70 -1.98 4.78 6.10
CA VAL A 70 -3.11 5.74 6.11
C VAL A 70 -4.15 5.34 5.06
N GLY A 71 -3.71 5.03 3.84
CA GLY A 71 -4.60 4.62 2.76
C GLY A 71 -5.32 3.32 3.08
N SER A 72 -4.62 2.32 3.60
CA SER A 72 -5.21 1.02 3.90
C SER A 72 -6.16 1.05 5.10
N ALA A 73 -5.90 1.89 6.10
CA ALA A 73 -6.81 2.10 7.23
C ALA A 73 -8.13 2.72 6.77
N ILE A 74 -8.08 3.71 5.87
CA ILE A 74 -9.27 4.32 5.27
C ILE A 74 -10.08 3.27 4.49
N ILE A 75 -9.41 2.47 3.65
CA ILE A 75 -10.09 1.41 2.89
C ILE A 75 -10.75 0.40 3.85
N GLY A 76 -10.04 -0.06 4.87
CA GLY A 76 -10.61 -0.98 5.86
C GLY A 76 -11.79 -0.38 6.62
N PHE A 77 -11.78 0.94 6.90
CA PHE A 77 -12.93 1.62 7.49
C PHE A 77 -14.13 1.68 6.54
N ILE A 78 -13.91 1.98 5.26
CA ILE A 78 -14.95 2.00 4.23
C ILE A 78 -15.55 0.60 4.04
N VAL A 79 -14.72 -0.45 4.00
CA VAL A 79 -15.18 -1.84 3.93
C VAL A 79 -16.09 -2.16 5.11
N LYS A 80 -15.69 -1.79 6.33
CA LYS A 80 -16.56 -1.95 7.50
C LYS A 80 -17.86 -1.15 7.40
N ALA A 81 -17.84 0.05 6.82
CA ALA A 81 -19.04 0.90 6.77
C ALA A 81 -20.04 0.48 5.68
N VAL A 82 -19.58 -0.18 4.62
CA VAL A 82 -20.37 -0.44 3.41
C VAL A 82 -20.68 -1.93 3.21
N LEU A 83 -19.75 -2.82 3.58
CA LEU A 83 -19.83 -4.25 3.27
C LEU A 83 -20.12 -5.16 4.48
N LEU A 84 -19.93 -4.68 5.71
CA LEU A 84 -20.11 -5.45 6.95
C LEU A 84 -21.04 -4.73 7.93
#